data_AF-A0A3B8MX09-F1
#
_entry.id   AF-A0A3B8MX09-F1
#
_cell.length_a   1.000
_cell.length_b   1.000
_cell.length_c   1.000
_cell.angle_alpha   90.00
_cell.angle_beta   90.00
_cell.angle_gamma   90.00
#
_symmetry.space_group_name_H-M   'P 1'
#
loop_
_entity.id
_entity.type
_entity.pdbx_description
1 polymer ?
#
loop_
_entity_poly.entity_id
_entity_poly.type
_entity_poly.pdbx_seq_one_letter_code
_entity_poly.pdbx_strand_id
1 'polypeptide(L)' 'MTIVVNAEEKFDVKIPDDEVKNLTTVGEAVDFITKAQA' A
#
# COMPACT_ATOMS: atom_id res chain seq x y z
N MET A 1 -5.31 6.12 -7.73
CA MET A 1 -5.75 6.51 -6.38
C MET A 1 -6.66 5.47 -5.70
N THR A 2 -7.44 4.66 -6.43
CA THR A 2 -8.42 3.73 -5.81
C THR A 2 -7.84 2.52 -5.05
N ILE A 3 -6.67 1.98 -5.41
CA ILE A 3 -6.14 0.77 -4.75
C ILE A 3 -5.51 1.09 -3.39
N VAL A 4 -4.79 2.21 -3.30
CA VAL A 4 -4.10 2.65 -2.07
C VAL A 4 -5.10 3.00 -0.99
N VAL A 5 -6.08 3.86 -1.30
CA VAL A 5 -7.11 4.27 -0.33
C VAL A 5 -7.89 3.04 0.20
N ASN A 6 -8.28 2.13 -0.70
CA ASN A 6 -8.95 0.90 -0.29
C ASN A 6 -8.05 -0.04 0.52
N ALA A 7 -6.73 -0.03 0.31
CA ALA A 7 -5.78 -0.81 1.08
C ALA A 7 -5.55 -0.20 2.47
N GLU A 8 -5.39 1.12 2.54
CA GLU A 8 -5.30 1.85 3.81
C GLU A 8 -6.53 1.61 4.68
N GLU A 9 -7.74 1.69 4.10
CA GLU A 9 -8.99 1.43 4.84
C GLU A 9 -9.19 -0.04 5.23
N LYS A 10 -8.82 -0.99 4.36
CA LYS A 10 -9.04 -2.44 4.63
C LYS A 10 -7.99 -3.06 5.55
N PHE A 11 -6.76 -2.57 5.49
CA PHE A 11 -5.62 -3.14 6.20
C PHE A 11 -5.12 -2.23 7.32
N ASP A 12 -5.76 -1.07 7.55
CA ASP A 12 -5.37 -0.06 8.55
C ASP A 12 -3.89 0.35 8.43
N VAL A 13 -3.38 0.39 7.19
CA VAL A 13 -2.01 0.79 6.87
C VAL A 13 -2.00 2.23 6.36
N LYS A 14 -0.89 2.94 6.54
CA LYS A 14 -0.70 4.26 5.93
C LYS A 14 0.36 4.17 4.85
N ILE A 15 -0.02 4.42 3.60
CA ILE A 15 0.89 4.34 2.44
C ILE A 15 1.19 5.77 1.99
N PRO A 16 2.41 6.28 2.21
CA PRO A 16 2.75 7.64 1.80
C PRO A 16 2.77 7.76 0.27
N ASP A 17 2.34 8.90 -0.26
CA ASP A 17 2.28 9.18 -1.70
C ASP A 17 3.62 8.97 -2.44
N ASP A 18 4.74 9.15 -1.76
CA ASP A 18 6.08 8.87 -2.31
C ASP A 18 6.31 7.37 -2.55
N GLU A 19 5.79 6.51 -1.67
CA GLU A 19 5.88 5.05 -1.83
C GLU A 19 4.87 4.55 -2.86
N VAL A 20 3.68 5.18 -2.96
CA VAL A 20 2.67 4.86 -3.99
C VAL A 20 3.24 4.95 -5.40
N LYS A 21 4.15 5.89 -5.66
CA LYS A 21 4.82 6.03 -6.97
C LYS A 21 5.78 4.88 -7.26
N ASN A 22 6.30 4.22 -6.22
CA ASN A 22 7.17 3.05 -6.34
C ASN A 22 6.37 1.74 -6.47
N LEU A 23 5.09 1.72 -6.08
CA LEU A 23 4.20 0.56 -6.22
C LEU A 23 3.72 0.39 -7.68
N THR A 24 4.59 -0.16 -8.53
CA THR A 24 4.29 -0.37 -9.96
C THR A 24 3.49 -1.64 -10.18
N THR A 25 3.67 -2.63 -9.32
CA THR A 25 3.01 -3.94 -9.40
C THR A 25 2.13 -4.23 -8.19
N VAL A 26 1.13 -5.10 -8.37
CA VAL A 26 0.28 -5.56 -7.27
C VAL A 26 1.09 -6.31 -6.20
N GLY A 27 2.17 -7.00 -6.59
CA GLY A 27 3.07 -7.68 -5.65
C GLY A 27 3.76 -6.72 -4.70
N GLU A 28 4.32 -5.63 -5.21
CA GLU A 28 4.97 -4.61 -4.38
C GLU A 28 4.00 -3.94 -3.40
N ALA A 29 2.74 -3.73 -3.83
CA ALA A 29 1.71 -3.19 -2.94
C ALA A 29 1.38 -4.16 -1.80
N VAL A 30 1.28 -5.46 -2.08
CA VAL A 30 1.04 -6.49 -1.06
C VAL A 30 2.24 -6.62 -0.11
N ASP A 31 3.46 -6.59 -0.63
CA ASP A 31 4.68 -6.61 0.19
C ASP A 31 4.77 -5.39 1.11
N PHE A 32 4.39 -4.20 0.62
CA PHE A 32 4.35 -2.98 1.42
C PHE A 32 3.34 -3.07 2.56
N ILE A 33 2.11 -3.53 2.27
CA ILE A 33 1.07 -3.73 3.28
C ILE A 33 1.54 -4.74 4.33
N THR A 34 2.13 -5.85 3.90
CA THR A 34 2.61 -6.92 4.80
C THR A 34 3.75 -6.44 5.69
N LYS A 35 4.67 -5.61 5.18
CA LYS A 35 5.75 -4.99 5.97
C LYS A 35 5.23 -3.93 6.94
N ALA A 36 4.19 -3.19 6.57
CA ALA A 36 3.61 -2.15 7.43
C ALA A 36 2.78 -2.72 8.58
N GLN A 37 2.24 -3.94 8.44
CA GLN A 37 1.49 -4.66 9.48
C GLN A 37 2.36 -5.53 10.41
N ALA A 38 3.68 -5.60 10.17
CA ALA A 38 4.62 -6.42 10.94
C ALA A 38 5.14 -5.74 12.22
#